data_AF-A0A9R1R979-F1
#
_entry.id   AF-A0A9R1R979-F1
#
_cell.length_a   1.000
_cell.length_b   1.000
_cell.length_c   1.000
_cell.angle_alpha   90.00
_cell.angle_beta   90.00
_cell.angle_gamma   90.00
#
_symmetry.space_group_name_H-M   'P 1'
#
loop_
_entity.id
_entity.type
_entity.pdbx_description
1 polymer ?
#
loop_
_entity_poly.entity_id
_entity_poly.type
_entity_poly.pdbx_seq_one_letter_code
_entity_poly.pdbx_strand_id
1 'polypeptide(L)'
;MNDEYTKISLLSETINDSTRQIGKLQAEADAHVSVKHERDSAIRKIFNKYNLGPIPDAPFTNDIAANLTYRTKARLSNLEDDLQEKKKSNETQLEFLWGRYLKVNARYSEVDGQIQSKKESKIGVLRRMKDKETERDAAEMELSKHNLARIDERDRHLQIEVEKRTIALGERDYDLIISQKRPEIYALDHKIKALHREKDNITTDADDRVKLELKKDELEKCKKKLKKIYDEHKDKFRSVLKGRLPYEKDVKKEITQAFGFVDAEYNDLSSKSLEAEQQLKLAQMKISAARSHLSKLQKDLDAKRNHLNSKLQPITKVSVDINTYPKILKDAMDDRDKQTNTYNYAKGMRQMYEPFEKVARQQHKCPCCDRAFTPDEEDLFVKKVDDLVNIATFFV
;
A
#
# COMPACT_ATOMS: atom_id res chain seq x y z
N MET A 1 94.81 -59.19 191.45
CA MET A 1 95.22 -58.01 190.67
C MET A 1 95.10 -58.28 189.16
N ASN A 2 93.90 -58.63 188.67
CA ASN A 2 93.64 -58.89 187.24
C ASN A 2 92.21 -58.44 186.84
N ASP A 3 91.56 -57.58 187.64
CA ASP A 3 90.11 -57.31 187.56
C ASP A 3 89.79 -55.80 187.37
N GLU A 4 90.55 -54.90 187.99
CA GLU A 4 90.42 -53.44 187.79
C GLU A 4 90.98 -52.94 186.45
N TYR A 5 92.07 -53.55 185.97
CA TYR A 5 92.65 -53.25 184.65
C TYR A 5 91.68 -53.65 183.52
N THR A 6 90.95 -54.73 183.73
CA THR A 6 89.95 -55.27 182.80
C THR A 6 88.75 -54.35 182.69
N LYS A 7 88.30 -53.74 183.80
CA LYS A 7 87.17 -52.79 183.83
C LYS A 7 87.49 -51.46 183.13
N ILE A 8 88.70 -50.92 183.34
CA ILE A 8 89.17 -49.70 182.66
C ILE A 8 89.34 -49.96 181.15
N SER A 9 89.86 -51.13 180.78
CA SER A 9 89.96 -51.56 179.38
C SER A 9 88.58 -51.63 178.71
N LEU A 10 87.58 -52.22 179.38
CA LEU A 10 86.22 -52.38 178.85
C LEU A 10 85.49 -51.04 178.64
N LEU A 11 85.67 -50.09 179.58
CA LEU A 11 85.15 -48.72 179.47
C LEU A 11 85.81 -47.96 178.33
N SER A 12 87.13 -48.08 178.16
CA SER A 12 87.85 -47.46 177.05
C SER A 12 87.42 -48.03 175.70
N GLU A 13 87.21 -49.34 175.61
CA GLU A 13 86.68 -50.00 174.41
C GLU A 13 85.26 -49.52 174.07
N THR A 14 84.38 -49.41 175.07
CA THR A 14 83.01 -48.88 174.88
C THR A 14 82.99 -47.41 174.44
N ILE A 15 83.90 -46.58 174.98
CA ILE A 15 84.05 -45.17 174.56
C ILE A 15 84.55 -45.09 173.12
N ASN A 16 85.53 -45.93 172.74
CA ASN A 16 86.05 -45.98 171.38
C ASN A 16 84.97 -46.42 170.38
N ASP A 17 84.19 -47.45 170.73
CA ASP A 17 83.07 -47.92 169.90
C ASP A 17 81.95 -46.88 169.79
N SER A 18 81.59 -46.21 170.89
CA SER A 18 80.60 -45.13 170.87
C SER A 18 81.07 -43.95 170.03
N THR A 19 82.35 -43.57 170.12
CA THR A 19 82.95 -42.50 169.32
C THR A 19 82.95 -42.87 167.83
N ARG A 20 83.25 -44.13 167.51
CA ARG A 20 83.17 -44.66 166.14
C ARG A 20 81.74 -44.63 165.59
N GLN A 21 80.76 -45.02 166.41
CA GLN A 21 79.34 -44.98 166.02
C GLN A 21 78.84 -43.54 165.83
N ILE A 22 79.21 -42.62 166.71
CA ILE A 22 78.89 -41.18 166.56
C ILE A 22 79.50 -40.65 165.26
N GLY A 23 80.77 -40.93 164.99
CA GLY A 23 81.43 -40.52 163.75
C GLY A 23 80.74 -41.08 162.50
N LYS A 24 80.29 -42.33 162.54
CA LYS A 24 79.53 -42.96 161.46
C LYS A 24 78.16 -42.29 161.25
N LEU A 25 77.39 -42.11 162.33
CA LEU A 25 76.07 -41.47 162.28
C LEU A 25 76.17 -40.01 161.83
N GLN A 26 77.24 -39.31 162.21
CA GLN A 26 77.48 -37.94 161.78
C GLN A 26 77.88 -37.87 160.30
N ALA A 27 78.73 -38.78 159.82
CA ALA A 27 79.03 -38.90 158.40
C ALA A 27 77.77 -39.25 157.57
N GLU A 28 76.89 -40.11 158.09
CA GLU A 28 75.60 -40.42 157.46
C GLU A 28 74.67 -39.21 157.46
N ALA A 29 74.61 -38.44 158.55
CA ALA A 29 73.81 -37.22 158.63
C ALA A 29 74.32 -36.15 157.65
N ASP A 30 75.63 -35.92 157.58
CA ASP A 30 76.25 -34.98 156.65
C ASP A 30 76.04 -35.40 155.18
N ALA A 31 76.15 -36.70 154.89
CA ALA A 31 75.82 -37.25 153.57
C ALA A 31 74.34 -37.01 153.22
N HIS A 32 73.41 -37.23 154.16
CA HIS A 32 71.99 -36.95 153.96
C HIS A 32 71.70 -35.47 153.72
N VAL A 33 72.39 -34.55 154.42
CA VAL A 33 72.26 -33.09 154.20
C VAL A 33 72.78 -32.72 152.81
N SER A 34 73.92 -33.26 152.39
CA SER A 34 74.48 -33.05 151.05
C SER A 34 73.49 -33.47 149.94
N VAL A 35 72.93 -34.68 150.05
CA VAL A 35 71.95 -35.20 149.08
C VAL A 35 70.67 -34.35 149.04
N LYS A 36 70.20 -33.85 150.19
CA LYS A 36 69.05 -32.92 150.22
C LYS A 36 69.39 -31.61 149.52
N HIS A 37 70.59 -31.06 149.74
CA HIS A 37 71.01 -29.83 149.08
C HIS A 37 71.09 -30.00 147.55
N GLU A 38 71.63 -31.12 147.07
CA GLU A 38 71.65 -31.46 145.64
C GLU A 38 70.23 -31.58 145.06
N ARG A 39 69.33 -32.30 145.75
CA ARG A 39 67.93 -32.45 145.37
C ARG A 39 67.25 -31.08 145.26
N ASP A 40 67.39 -30.23 146.26
CA ASP A 40 66.74 -28.93 146.33
C ASP A 40 67.30 -27.97 145.26
N SER A 41 68.62 -28.02 145.02
CA SER A 41 69.29 -27.31 143.93
C SER A 41 68.79 -27.76 142.55
N ALA A 42 68.63 -29.07 142.34
CA ALA A 42 68.09 -29.62 141.10
C ALA A 42 66.64 -29.18 140.86
N ILE A 43 65.78 -29.26 141.89
CA ILE A 43 64.39 -28.79 141.82
C ILE A 43 64.35 -27.29 141.48
N ARG A 44 65.17 -26.47 142.15
CA ARG A 44 65.25 -25.02 141.89
C ARG A 44 65.69 -24.72 140.46
N LYS A 45 66.70 -25.42 139.94
CA LYS A 45 67.13 -25.29 138.55
C LYS A 45 66.02 -25.62 137.56
N ILE A 46 65.27 -26.71 137.79
CA ILE A 46 64.17 -27.13 136.91
C ILE A 46 63.05 -26.09 136.92
N PHE A 47 62.58 -25.68 138.10
CA PHE A 47 61.49 -24.72 138.22
C PHE A 47 61.83 -23.35 137.63
N ASN A 48 63.06 -22.86 137.84
CA ASN A 48 63.52 -21.60 137.26
C ASN A 48 63.69 -21.70 135.74
N LYS A 49 64.26 -22.80 135.24
CA LYS A 49 64.49 -22.98 133.80
C LYS A 49 63.19 -23.09 133.01
N TYR A 50 62.19 -23.78 133.58
CA TYR A 50 60.93 -24.08 132.90
C TYR A 50 59.74 -23.26 133.43
N ASN A 51 59.99 -22.26 134.27
CA ASN A 51 58.98 -21.36 134.86
C ASN A 51 57.78 -22.12 135.48
N LEU A 52 58.07 -23.15 136.30
CA LEU A 52 57.03 -24.03 136.88
C LEU A 52 56.32 -23.42 138.12
N GLY A 53 56.58 -22.15 138.40
CA GLY A 53 55.98 -21.37 139.49
C GLY A 53 56.94 -21.09 140.65
N PRO A 54 56.43 -20.47 141.73
CA PRO A 54 57.26 -20.09 142.88
C PRO A 54 57.72 -21.30 143.70
N ILE A 55 58.88 -21.17 144.35
CA ILE A 55 59.52 -22.21 145.15
C ILE A 55 59.81 -21.65 146.56
N PRO A 56 59.61 -22.42 147.64
CA PRO A 56 60.01 -22.04 148.99
C PRO A 56 61.52 -21.80 149.15
N ASP A 57 61.91 -21.25 150.30
CA ASP A 57 63.31 -21.17 150.70
C ASP A 57 63.85 -22.54 151.13
N ALA A 58 65.15 -22.76 150.89
CA ALA A 58 65.83 -24.01 151.25
C ALA A 58 66.22 -24.02 152.74
N PRO A 59 66.34 -25.19 153.39
CA PRO A 59 66.18 -26.54 152.84
C PRO A 59 64.72 -27.00 152.77
N PHE A 60 64.37 -27.77 151.74
CA PHE A 60 63.02 -28.32 151.57
C PHE A 60 62.77 -29.49 152.52
N THR A 61 61.58 -29.50 153.11
CA THR A 61 61.04 -30.71 153.73
C THR A 61 60.82 -31.78 152.66
N ASN A 62 60.80 -33.05 153.06
CA ASN A 62 60.59 -34.15 152.11
C ASN A 62 59.24 -34.02 151.38
N ASP A 63 58.20 -33.53 152.06
CA ASP A 63 56.87 -33.32 151.48
C ASP A 63 56.86 -32.22 150.43
N ILE A 64 57.56 -31.10 150.69
CA ILE A 64 57.71 -30.00 149.72
C ILE A 64 58.45 -30.51 148.48
N ALA A 65 59.56 -31.23 148.66
CA ALA A 65 60.33 -31.76 147.54
C ALA A 65 59.52 -32.79 146.72
N ALA A 66 58.74 -33.64 147.39
CA ALA A 66 57.85 -34.60 146.73
C ALA A 66 56.74 -33.91 145.93
N ASN A 67 56.10 -32.88 146.49
CA ASN A 67 55.07 -32.10 145.79
C ASN A 67 55.63 -31.37 144.56
N LEU A 68 56.77 -30.70 144.70
CA LEU A 68 57.44 -30.02 143.58
C LEU A 68 57.83 -31.01 142.48
N THR A 69 58.34 -32.19 142.86
CA THR A 69 58.66 -33.27 141.91
C THR A 69 57.40 -33.79 141.21
N TYR A 70 56.31 -33.98 141.94
CA TYR A 70 55.02 -34.40 141.36
C TYR A 70 54.50 -33.37 140.35
N ARG A 71 54.54 -32.08 140.69
CA ARG A 71 54.15 -31.00 139.77
C ARG A 71 54.99 -30.99 138.50
N THR A 72 56.30 -31.16 138.60
CA THR A 72 57.18 -31.30 137.43
C THR A 72 56.78 -32.49 136.57
N LYS A 73 56.56 -33.65 137.19
CA LYS A 73 56.14 -34.88 136.48
C LYS A 73 54.79 -34.72 135.79
N ALA A 74 53.80 -34.14 136.47
CA ALA A 74 52.48 -33.88 135.90
C ALA A 74 52.56 -32.91 134.71
N ARG A 75 53.35 -31.83 134.83
CA ARG A 75 53.54 -30.90 133.71
C ARG A 75 54.24 -31.56 132.52
N LEU A 76 55.22 -32.42 132.78
CA LEU A 76 55.90 -33.18 131.73
C LEU A 76 54.93 -34.14 131.02
N SER A 77 54.13 -34.89 131.78
CA SER A 77 53.11 -35.81 131.23
C SER A 77 52.12 -35.07 130.34
N ASN A 78 51.59 -33.93 130.78
CA ASN A 78 50.65 -33.15 129.97
C ASN A 78 51.28 -32.65 128.66
N LEU A 79 52.56 -32.25 128.68
CA LEU A 79 53.27 -31.82 127.48
C LEU A 79 53.55 -32.99 126.52
N GLU A 80 53.82 -34.18 127.06
CA GLU A 80 53.97 -35.41 126.27
C GLU A 80 52.65 -35.80 125.59
N ASP A 81 51.53 -35.71 126.31
CA ASP A 81 50.19 -35.96 125.79
C ASP A 81 49.81 -34.94 124.70
N ASP A 82 49.99 -33.64 124.95
CA ASP A 82 49.75 -32.57 123.97
C ASP A 82 50.60 -32.79 122.70
N LEU A 83 51.88 -33.11 122.86
CA LEU A 83 52.79 -33.39 121.74
C LEU A 83 52.30 -34.58 120.92
N GLN A 84 51.85 -35.65 121.59
CA GLN A 84 51.39 -36.85 120.92
C GLN A 84 50.05 -36.64 120.21
N GLU A 85 49.14 -35.85 120.77
CA GLU A 85 47.90 -35.44 120.11
C GLU A 85 48.20 -34.60 118.86
N LYS A 86 49.09 -33.62 118.96
CA LYS A 86 49.48 -32.80 117.80
C LYS A 86 50.18 -33.59 116.71
N LYS A 87 51.02 -34.58 117.06
CA LYS A 87 51.61 -35.51 116.07
C LYS A 87 50.53 -36.27 115.31
N LYS A 88 49.58 -36.90 116.03
CA LYS A 88 48.46 -37.62 115.40
C LYS A 88 47.59 -36.70 114.54
N SER A 89 47.29 -35.50 115.01
CA SER A 89 46.55 -34.50 114.23
C SER A 89 47.28 -34.08 112.96
N ASN A 90 48.61 -33.93 113.01
CA ASN A 90 49.40 -33.56 111.83
C ASN A 90 49.54 -34.73 110.85
N GLU A 91 49.73 -35.96 111.34
CA GLU A 91 49.77 -37.17 110.51
C GLU A 91 48.46 -37.37 109.75
N THR A 92 47.32 -37.25 110.44
CA THR A 92 45.99 -37.37 109.79
C THR A 92 45.73 -36.27 108.76
N GLN A 93 46.14 -35.02 109.03
CA GLN A 93 46.06 -33.94 108.03
C GLN A 93 46.98 -34.19 106.84
N LEU A 94 48.19 -34.68 107.08
CA LEU A 94 49.17 -34.99 106.04
C LEU A 94 48.65 -36.10 105.12
N GLU A 95 48.13 -37.19 105.69
CA GLU A 95 47.50 -38.29 104.94
C GLU A 95 46.30 -37.81 104.12
N PHE A 96 45.45 -36.96 104.70
CA PHE A 96 44.31 -36.39 103.99
C PHE A 96 44.74 -35.52 102.79
N LEU A 97 45.70 -34.62 103.00
CA LEU A 97 46.23 -33.75 101.93
C LEU A 97 46.95 -34.55 100.86
N TRP A 98 47.75 -35.55 101.25
CA TRP A 98 48.42 -36.45 100.34
C TRP A 98 47.43 -37.25 99.50
N GLY A 99 46.37 -37.78 100.11
CA GLY A 99 45.28 -38.46 99.39
C GLY A 99 44.58 -37.54 98.39
N ARG A 100 44.36 -36.26 98.71
CA ARG A 100 43.82 -35.27 97.76
C ARG A 100 44.80 -34.98 96.63
N TYR A 101 46.08 -34.80 96.93
CA TYR A 101 47.12 -34.59 95.93
C TYR A 101 47.20 -35.75 94.94
N LEU A 102 47.23 -37.00 95.43
CA LEU A 102 47.27 -38.19 94.58
C LEU A 102 46.04 -38.29 93.66
N LYS A 103 44.84 -38.02 94.17
CA LYS A 103 43.61 -38.01 93.35
C LYS A 103 43.66 -36.95 92.25
N VAL A 104 44.12 -35.74 92.58
CA VAL A 104 44.26 -34.66 91.59
C VAL A 104 45.33 -34.98 90.57
N ASN A 105 46.47 -35.52 91.01
CA ASN A 105 47.57 -35.90 90.12
C ASN A 105 47.17 -37.02 89.15
N ALA A 106 46.46 -38.05 89.64
CA ALA A 106 45.93 -39.12 88.78
C ALA A 106 44.97 -38.57 87.71
N ARG A 107 44.06 -37.67 88.10
CA ARG A 107 43.14 -37.02 87.16
C ARG A 107 43.88 -36.13 86.16
N TYR A 108 44.93 -35.43 86.58
CA TYR A 108 45.77 -34.64 85.69
C TYR A 108 46.45 -35.53 84.64
N SER A 109 47.06 -36.65 85.05
CA SER A 109 47.68 -37.62 84.13
C SER A 109 46.67 -38.22 83.15
N GLU A 110 45.44 -38.52 83.60
CA GLU A 110 44.38 -39.01 82.71
C GLU A 110 44.01 -37.97 81.65
N VAL A 111 43.79 -36.72 82.06
CA VAL A 111 43.43 -35.62 81.14
C VAL A 111 44.56 -35.34 80.16
N ASP A 112 45.81 -35.32 80.61
CA ASP A 112 46.98 -35.15 79.73
C ASP A 112 47.06 -36.28 78.69
N GLY A 113 46.85 -37.53 79.11
CA GLY A 113 46.76 -38.68 78.20
C GLY A 113 45.65 -38.52 77.14
N GLN A 114 44.46 -38.05 77.54
CA GLN A 114 43.38 -37.76 76.60
C GLN A 114 43.73 -36.63 75.62
N ILE A 115 44.43 -35.60 76.08
CA ILE A 115 44.89 -34.48 75.24
C ILE A 115 45.88 -34.99 74.19
N GLN A 116 46.88 -35.79 74.60
CA GLN A 116 47.87 -36.35 73.66
C GLN A 116 47.20 -37.28 72.64
N SER A 117 46.31 -38.17 73.08
CA SER A 117 45.58 -39.07 72.19
C SER A 117 44.75 -38.28 71.15
N LYS A 118 44.03 -37.23 71.57
CA LYS A 118 43.28 -36.37 70.64
C LYS A 118 44.19 -35.63 69.66
N LYS A 119 45.36 -35.17 70.11
CA LYS A 119 46.37 -34.50 69.26
C LYS A 119 46.89 -35.45 68.18
N GLU A 120 47.25 -36.67 68.55
CA GLU A 120 47.70 -37.71 67.61
C GLU A 120 46.60 -38.09 66.62
N SER A 121 45.37 -38.29 67.11
CA SER A 121 44.21 -38.56 66.25
C SER A 121 43.98 -37.43 65.24
N LYS A 122 44.09 -36.16 65.66
CA LYS A 122 43.97 -35.01 64.76
C LYS A 122 45.06 -35.02 63.68
N ILE A 123 46.31 -35.30 64.05
CA ILE A 123 47.42 -35.42 63.10
C ILE A 123 47.14 -36.55 62.09
N GLY A 124 46.63 -37.70 62.54
CA GLY A 124 46.27 -38.81 61.67
C GLY A 124 45.16 -38.47 60.69
N VAL A 125 44.11 -37.74 61.13
CA VAL A 125 43.04 -37.26 60.25
C VAL A 125 43.58 -36.29 59.19
N LEU A 126 44.42 -35.33 59.59
CA LEU A 126 45.01 -34.35 58.67
C LEU A 126 45.85 -35.03 57.59
N ARG A 127 46.63 -36.07 57.94
CA ARG A 127 47.40 -36.85 56.97
C ARG A 127 46.48 -37.53 55.95
N ARG A 128 45.44 -38.24 56.41
CA ARG A 128 44.47 -38.89 55.52
C ARG A 128 43.74 -37.90 54.60
N MET A 129 43.41 -36.71 55.11
CA MET A 129 42.81 -35.66 54.27
C MET A 129 43.78 -35.23 53.17
N LYS A 130 45.06 -35.05 53.48
CA LYS A 130 46.08 -34.68 52.50
C LYS A 130 46.29 -35.78 51.47
N ASP A 131 46.34 -37.04 51.88
CA ASP A 131 46.46 -38.19 50.97
C ASP A 131 45.28 -38.24 50.00
N LYS A 132 44.04 -38.04 50.50
CA LYS A 132 42.84 -37.99 49.65
C LYS A 132 42.80 -36.78 48.72
N GLU A 133 43.34 -35.64 49.13
CA GLU A 133 43.50 -34.49 48.25
C GLU A 133 44.46 -34.84 47.09
N THR A 134 45.60 -35.47 47.39
CA THR A 134 46.56 -35.87 46.34
C THR A 134 46.01 -36.95 45.40
N GLU A 135 45.23 -37.92 45.90
CA GLU A 135 44.55 -38.92 45.06
C GLU A 135 43.54 -38.27 44.12
N ARG A 136 42.76 -37.30 44.63
CA ARG A 136 41.79 -36.54 43.83
C ARG A 136 42.50 -35.79 42.70
N ASP A 137 43.55 -35.04 43.04
CA ASP A 137 44.28 -34.21 42.07
C ASP A 137 44.92 -35.08 40.97
N ALA A 138 45.45 -36.25 41.33
CA ALA A 138 45.96 -37.23 40.36
C ALA A 138 44.86 -37.78 39.44
N ALA A 139 43.70 -38.13 40.00
CA ALA A 139 42.56 -38.61 39.21
C ALA A 139 42.01 -37.53 38.26
N GLU A 140 41.97 -36.27 38.69
CA GLU A 140 41.56 -35.14 37.86
C GLU A 140 42.50 -34.91 36.67
N MET A 141 43.82 -35.00 36.90
CA MET A 141 44.81 -34.91 35.82
C MET A 141 44.63 -36.03 34.78
N GLU A 142 44.44 -37.28 35.21
CA GLU A 142 44.21 -38.40 34.28
C GLU A 142 42.89 -38.26 33.50
N LEU A 143 41.82 -37.81 34.16
CA LEU A 143 40.55 -37.53 33.49
C LEU A 143 40.70 -36.43 32.43
N SER A 144 41.41 -35.35 32.76
CA SER A 144 41.68 -34.26 31.83
C SER A 144 42.45 -34.76 30.60
N LYS A 145 43.52 -35.53 30.83
CA LYS A 145 44.33 -36.15 29.76
C LYS A 145 43.50 -37.07 28.85
N HIS A 146 42.65 -37.91 29.43
CA HIS A 146 41.78 -38.81 28.66
C HIS A 146 40.74 -38.04 27.83
N ASN A 147 40.14 -37.00 28.41
CA ASN A 147 39.16 -36.17 27.71
C ASN A 147 39.78 -35.44 26.51
N LEU A 148 40.98 -34.87 26.66
CA LEU A 148 41.69 -34.20 25.57
C LEU A 148 41.99 -35.17 24.42
N ALA A 149 42.57 -36.35 24.71
CA ALA A 149 42.85 -37.35 23.68
C ALA A 149 41.59 -37.80 22.92
N ARG A 150 40.45 -37.92 23.61
CA ARG A 150 39.16 -38.27 22.99
C ARG A 150 38.63 -37.16 22.08
N ILE A 151 38.82 -35.89 22.48
CA ILE A 151 38.42 -34.74 21.67
C ILE A 151 39.30 -34.67 20.42
N ASP A 152 40.63 -34.79 20.56
CA ASP A 152 41.58 -34.77 19.44
C ASP A 152 41.27 -35.85 18.39
N GLU A 153 40.93 -37.07 18.83
CA GLU A 153 40.57 -38.16 17.91
C GLU A 153 39.25 -37.88 17.18
N ARG A 154 38.25 -37.33 17.89
CA ARG A 154 36.98 -36.93 17.29
C ARG A 154 37.18 -35.82 16.26
N ASP A 155 38.01 -34.83 16.56
CA ASP A 155 38.32 -33.73 15.66
C ASP A 155 39.07 -34.22 14.43
N ARG A 156 40.03 -35.14 14.58
CA ARG A 156 40.71 -35.79 13.45
C ARG A 156 39.72 -36.54 12.56
N HIS A 157 38.78 -37.30 13.14
CA HIS A 157 37.76 -38.00 12.35
C HIS A 157 36.86 -37.03 11.57
N LEU A 158 36.38 -35.97 12.22
CA LEU A 158 35.54 -34.96 11.59
C LEU A 158 36.28 -34.24 10.46
N GLN A 159 37.55 -33.90 10.65
CA GLN A 159 38.38 -33.29 9.63
C GLN A 159 38.49 -34.19 8.39
N ILE A 160 38.73 -35.50 8.57
CA ILE A 160 38.76 -36.48 7.48
C ILE A 160 37.40 -36.54 6.75
N GLU A 161 36.29 -36.50 7.47
CA GLU A 161 34.96 -36.52 6.85
C GLU A 161 34.68 -35.25 6.03
N VAL A 162 35.05 -34.08 6.55
CA VAL A 162 34.93 -32.80 5.84
C VAL A 162 35.76 -32.80 4.56
N GLU A 163 37.00 -33.29 4.62
CA GLU A 163 37.87 -33.40 3.44
C GLU A 163 37.25 -34.33 2.39
N LYS A 164 36.75 -35.51 2.80
CA LYS A 164 36.03 -36.44 1.89
C LYS A 164 34.82 -35.79 1.23
N ARG A 165 34.01 -35.05 2.00
CA ARG A 165 32.82 -34.35 1.47
C ARG A 165 33.21 -33.23 0.51
N THR A 166 34.27 -32.49 0.83
CA THR A 166 34.81 -31.43 -0.02
C THR A 166 35.27 -31.97 -1.36
N ILE A 167 36.03 -33.08 -1.34
CA ILE A 167 36.47 -33.76 -2.58
C ILE A 167 35.26 -34.22 -3.40
N ALA A 168 34.31 -34.91 -2.77
CA ALA A 168 33.10 -35.39 -3.45
C ALA A 168 32.23 -34.26 -4.02
N LEU A 169 32.26 -33.06 -3.43
CA LEU A 169 31.59 -31.87 -3.98
C LEU A 169 32.35 -31.31 -5.18
N GLY A 170 33.69 -31.26 -5.12
CA GLY A 170 34.53 -30.85 -6.24
C GLY A 170 34.41 -31.78 -7.44
N GLU A 171 34.38 -33.09 -7.24
CA GLU A 171 34.24 -34.09 -8.31
C GLU A 171 32.93 -33.99 -9.10
N ARG A 172 31.87 -33.44 -8.51
CA ARG A 172 30.54 -33.40 -9.14
C ARG A 172 30.34 -32.24 -10.10
N ASP A 173 31.31 -31.33 -10.23
CA ASP A 173 31.34 -30.21 -11.19
C ASP A 173 29.95 -29.59 -11.45
N TYR A 174 29.24 -29.28 -10.36
CA TYR A 174 27.85 -28.82 -10.43
C TYR A 174 27.72 -27.54 -11.27
N ASP A 175 28.74 -26.68 -11.26
CA ASP A 175 28.79 -25.47 -12.08
C ASP A 175 28.80 -25.79 -13.59
N LEU A 176 29.53 -26.85 -13.99
CA LEU A 176 29.54 -27.32 -15.37
C LEU A 176 28.16 -27.84 -15.75
N ILE A 177 27.54 -28.68 -14.91
CA ILE A 177 26.20 -29.23 -15.14
C ILE A 177 25.17 -28.09 -15.27
N ILE A 178 25.22 -27.10 -14.37
CA ILE A 178 24.35 -25.92 -14.42
C ILE A 178 24.57 -25.16 -15.73
N SER A 179 25.82 -24.94 -16.13
CA SER A 179 26.16 -24.23 -17.37
C SER A 179 25.63 -24.96 -18.61
N GLN A 180 25.64 -26.31 -18.60
CA GLN A 180 25.12 -27.15 -19.68
C GLN A 180 23.59 -27.17 -19.72
N LYS A 181 22.89 -27.11 -18.57
CA LYS A 181 21.43 -27.10 -18.51
C LYS A 181 20.79 -25.75 -18.84
N ARG A 182 21.49 -24.64 -18.61
CA ARG A 182 21.02 -23.30 -18.98
C ARG A 182 20.62 -23.16 -20.47
N PRO A 183 21.43 -23.57 -21.48
CA PRO A 183 21.04 -23.46 -22.88
C PRO A 183 19.85 -24.36 -23.25
N GLU A 184 19.73 -25.55 -22.64
CA GLU A 184 18.55 -26.41 -22.83
C GLU A 184 17.26 -25.70 -22.38
N ILE A 185 17.30 -25.03 -21.22
CA ILE A 185 16.17 -24.25 -20.71
C ILE A 185 15.82 -23.10 -21.67
N TYR A 186 16.82 -22.36 -22.15
CA TYR A 186 16.59 -21.28 -23.11
C TYR A 186 15.99 -21.78 -24.44
N ALA A 187 16.47 -22.92 -24.94
CA ALA A 187 15.94 -23.53 -26.16
C ALA A 187 14.48 -23.95 -25.99
N LEU A 188 14.13 -24.55 -24.84
CA LEU A 188 12.75 -24.92 -24.52
C LEU A 188 11.83 -23.70 -24.38
N ASP A 189 12.28 -22.64 -23.70
CA ASP A 189 11.51 -21.39 -23.58
C ASP A 189 11.24 -20.74 -24.95
N HIS A 190 12.25 -20.71 -25.82
CA HIS A 190 12.08 -20.22 -27.18
C HIS A 190 11.06 -21.08 -27.97
N LYS A 191 11.11 -22.41 -27.81
CA LYS A 191 10.15 -23.33 -28.43
C LYS A 191 8.72 -23.11 -27.92
N ILE A 192 8.55 -22.89 -26.61
CA ILE A 192 7.25 -22.58 -26.00
C ILE A 192 6.69 -21.26 -26.59
N LYS A 193 7.51 -20.22 -26.69
CA LYS A 193 7.11 -18.93 -27.30
C LYS A 193 6.71 -19.08 -28.76
N ALA A 194 7.44 -19.89 -29.54
CA ALA A 194 7.10 -20.16 -30.94
C ALA A 194 5.75 -20.88 -31.06
N LEU A 195 5.53 -21.93 -30.26
CA LEU A 195 4.26 -22.67 -30.25
C LEU A 195 3.07 -21.80 -29.82
N HIS A 196 3.26 -20.89 -28.85
CA HIS A 196 2.21 -19.95 -28.48
C HIS A 196 1.82 -19.01 -29.63
N ARG A 197 2.79 -18.48 -30.38
CA ARG A 197 2.51 -17.64 -31.55
C ARG A 197 1.77 -18.43 -32.64
N GLU A 198 2.16 -19.68 -32.87
CA GLU A 198 1.49 -20.54 -33.83
C GLU A 198 0.04 -20.81 -33.43
N LYS A 199 -0.22 -21.09 -32.15
CA LYS A 199 -1.58 -21.24 -31.61
C LYS A 199 -2.42 -19.97 -31.82
N ASP A 200 -1.88 -18.79 -31.57
CA ASP A 200 -2.59 -17.52 -31.75
C ASP A 200 -2.89 -17.24 -33.24
N ASN A 201 -1.95 -17.57 -34.13
CA ASN A 201 -2.17 -17.51 -35.59
C ASN A 201 -3.29 -18.47 -36.03
N ILE A 202 -3.27 -19.73 -35.56
CA ILE A 202 -4.33 -20.72 -35.87
C ILE A 202 -5.69 -20.24 -35.39
N THR A 203 -5.75 -19.58 -34.22
CA THR A 203 -6.99 -19.03 -33.68
C THR A 203 -7.52 -17.90 -34.58
N THR A 204 -6.64 -17.02 -35.04
CA THR A 204 -6.99 -15.94 -35.97
C THR A 204 -7.47 -16.50 -37.32
N ASP A 205 -6.78 -17.49 -37.87
CA ASP A 205 -7.17 -18.18 -39.09
C ASP A 205 -8.54 -18.87 -38.95
N ALA A 206 -8.83 -19.45 -37.78
CA ALA A 206 -10.13 -20.07 -37.50
C ALA A 206 -11.25 -19.02 -37.50
N ASP A 207 -11.04 -17.86 -36.87
CA ASP A 207 -12.00 -16.76 -36.88
C ASP A 207 -12.26 -16.24 -38.30
N ASP A 208 -11.21 -16.12 -39.12
CA ASP A 208 -11.34 -15.69 -40.51
C ASP A 208 -12.05 -16.73 -41.38
N ARG A 209 -11.85 -18.03 -41.13
CA ARG A 209 -12.63 -19.10 -41.77
C ARG A 209 -14.11 -19.00 -41.42
N VAL A 210 -14.46 -18.71 -40.17
CA VAL A 210 -15.87 -18.51 -39.76
C VAL A 210 -16.48 -17.29 -40.47
N LYS A 211 -15.78 -16.16 -40.52
CA LYS A 211 -16.22 -14.97 -41.27
C LYS A 211 -16.41 -15.28 -42.76
N LEU A 212 -15.51 -16.05 -43.35
CA LEU A 212 -15.58 -16.43 -44.75
C LEU A 212 -16.80 -17.32 -45.02
N GLU A 213 -17.10 -18.28 -44.15
CA GLU A 213 -18.30 -19.13 -44.29
C GLU A 213 -19.58 -18.29 -44.18
N LEU A 214 -19.65 -17.33 -43.25
CA LEU A 214 -20.77 -16.39 -43.17
C LEU A 214 -20.93 -15.57 -44.47
N LYS A 215 -19.83 -15.07 -45.04
CA LYS A 215 -19.84 -14.32 -46.31
C LYS A 215 -20.26 -15.20 -47.49
N LYS A 216 -19.87 -16.47 -47.48
CA LYS A 216 -20.27 -17.45 -48.48
C LYS A 216 -21.76 -17.76 -48.39
N ASP A 217 -22.32 -17.89 -47.19
CA ASP A 217 -23.76 -18.04 -46.97
C ASP A 217 -24.55 -16.80 -47.43
N GLU A 218 -24.06 -15.59 -47.14
CA GLU A 218 -24.63 -14.33 -47.65
C GLU A 218 -24.63 -14.29 -49.19
N LEU A 219 -23.50 -14.66 -49.81
CA LEU A 219 -23.38 -14.72 -51.26
C LEU A 219 -24.36 -15.73 -51.86
N GLU A 220 -24.50 -16.91 -51.26
CA GLU A 220 -25.44 -17.94 -51.72
C GLU A 220 -26.90 -17.49 -51.58
N LYS A 221 -27.25 -16.78 -50.51
CA LYS A 221 -28.57 -16.13 -50.37
C LYS A 221 -28.79 -15.09 -51.47
N CYS A 222 -27.79 -14.25 -51.77
CA CYS A 222 -27.87 -13.26 -52.85
C CYS A 222 -28.01 -13.90 -54.23
N LYS A 223 -27.28 -14.98 -54.52
CA LYS A 223 -27.42 -15.77 -55.76
C LYS A 223 -28.83 -16.34 -55.89
N LYS A 224 -29.38 -16.94 -54.83
CA LYS A 224 -30.75 -17.45 -54.84
C LYS A 224 -31.78 -16.34 -55.10
N LYS A 225 -31.59 -15.15 -54.53
CA LYS A 225 -32.44 -13.98 -54.80
C LYS A 225 -32.33 -13.50 -56.24
N LEU A 226 -31.11 -13.36 -56.77
CA LEU A 226 -30.87 -12.95 -58.16
C LEU A 226 -31.52 -13.93 -59.13
N LYS A 227 -31.33 -15.24 -58.89
CA LYS A 227 -31.91 -16.30 -59.70
C LYS A 227 -33.43 -16.26 -59.68
N LYS A 228 -34.04 -16.03 -58.51
CA LYS A 228 -35.49 -15.86 -58.37
C LYS A 228 -36.00 -14.67 -59.20
N ILE A 229 -35.37 -13.50 -59.09
CA ILE A 229 -35.74 -12.31 -59.89
C ILE A 229 -35.58 -12.60 -61.38
N TYR A 230 -34.48 -13.23 -61.77
CA TYR A 230 -34.22 -13.60 -63.15
C TYR A 230 -35.30 -14.55 -63.68
N ASP A 231 -35.65 -15.60 -62.93
CA ASP A 231 -36.68 -16.57 -63.29
C ASP A 231 -38.08 -15.97 -63.36
N GLU A 232 -38.43 -15.03 -62.47
CA GLU A 232 -39.72 -14.31 -62.47
C GLU A 232 -39.87 -13.38 -63.68
N HIS A 233 -38.77 -12.79 -64.17
CA HIS A 233 -38.79 -11.80 -65.23
C HIS A 233 -38.27 -12.31 -66.58
N LYS A 234 -37.83 -13.57 -66.69
CA LYS A 234 -37.22 -14.15 -67.90
C LYS A 234 -38.08 -14.02 -69.15
N ASP A 235 -39.40 -14.15 -69.03
CA ASP A 235 -40.32 -14.02 -70.17
C ASP A 235 -40.43 -12.57 -70.65
N LYS A 236 -40.34 -11.61 -69.73
CA LYS A 236 -40.26 -10.17 -70.07
C LYS A 236 -38.93 -9.81 -70.72
N PHE A 237 -37.81 -10.40 -70.26
CA PHE A 237 -36.53 -10.22 -70.93
C PHE A 237 -36.58 -10.79 -72.35
N ARG A 238 -37.19 -11.98 -72.51
CA ARG A 238 -37.40 -12.61 -73.80
C ARG A 238 -38.25 -11.75 -74.74
N SER A 239 -39.29 -11.08 -74.25
CA SER A 239 -40.10 -10.17 -75.07
C SER A 239 -39.32 -8.94 -75.52
N VAL A 240 -38.53 -8.32 -74.63
CA VAL A 240 -37.73 -7.12 -74.96
C VAL A 240 -36.56 -7.45 -75.89
N LEU A 241 -35.90 -8.60 -75.71
CA LEU A 241 -34.71 -9.01 -76.45
C LEU A 241 -35.05 -9.91 -77.66
N LYS A 242 -36.22 -9.73 -78.26
CA LYS A 242 -36.64 -10.41 -79.52
C LYS A 242 -36.51 -11.93 -79.47
N GLY A 243 -36.96 -12.55 -78.38
CA GLY A 243 -36.94 -14.01 -78.20
C GLY A 243 -35.66 -14.57 -77.55
N ARG A 244 -34.60 -13.77 -77.41
CA ARG A 244 -33.36 -14.21 -76.76
C ARG A 244 -33.43 -14.03 -75.25
N LEU A 245 -32.85 -15.00 -74.53
CA LEU A 245 -32.73 -14.94 -73.08
C LEU A 245 -31.24 -14.74 -72.71
N PRO A 246 -30.86 -13.58 -72.14
CA PRO A 246 -29.48 -13.26 -71.79
C PRO A 246 -29.03 -14.03 -70.55
N TYR A 247 -27.72 -14.24 -70.37
CA TYR A 247 -27.20 -14.91 -69.17
C TYR A 247 -27.40 -14.04 -67.93
N GLU A 248 -27.68 -14.64 -66.77
CA GLU A 248 -28.03 -13.92 -65.52
C GLU A 248 -27.08 -12.76 -65.17
N LYS A 249 -25.77 -12.96 -65.38
CA LYS A 249 -24.70 -11.96 -65.15
C LYS A 249 -24.72 -10.77 -66.13
N ASP A 250 -25.27 -10.97 -67.33
CA ASP A 250 -25.22 -10.05 -68.46
C ASP A 250 -26.56 -9.33 -68.68
N VAL A 251 -27.63 -9.79 -68.04
CA VAL A 251 -29.00 -9.21 -68.08
C VAL A 251 -28.99 -7.69 -67.94
N LYS A 252 -28.29 -7.16 -66.93
CA LYS A 252 -28.23 -5.72 -66.67
C LYS A 252 -27.65 -4.97 -67.87
N LYS A 253 -26.56 -5.50 -68.44
CA LYS A 253 -25.86 -4.87 -69.57
C LYS A 253 -26.74 -4.91 -70.83
N GLU A 254 -27.32 -6.07 -71.13
CA GLU A 254 -28.13 -6.25 -72.34
C GLU A 254 -29.45 -5.47 -72.30
N ILE A 255 -30.13 -5.42 -71.16
CA ILE A 255 -31.34 -4.59 -70.99
C ILE A 255 -31.00 -3.12 -71.14
N THR A 256 -29.91 -2.64 -70.52
CA THR A 256 -29.50 -1.23 -70.63
C THR A 256 -29.22 -0.86 -72.08
N GLN A 257 -28.60 -1.76 -72.85
CA GLN A 257 -28.32 -1.54 -74.26
C GLN A 257 -29.61 -1.53 -75.11
N ALA A 258 -30.53 -2.47 -74.88
CA ALA A 258 -31.81 -2.51 -75.59
C ALA A 258 -32.66 -1.26 -75.28
N PHE A 259 -32.69 -0.83 -74.03
CA PHE A 259 -33.37 0.40 -73.62
C PHE A 259 -32.72 1.62 -74.27
N GLY A 260 -31.39 1.67 -74.38
CA GLY A 260 -30.66 2.75 -75.06
C GLY A 260 -31.02 2.89 -76.54
N PHE A 261 -31.26 1.79 -77.26
CA PHE A 261 -31.73 1.85 -78.66
C PHE A 261 -33.14 2.42 -78.77
N VAL A 262 -34.06 1.96 -77.92
CA VAL A 262 -35.45 2.45 -77.90
C VAL A 262 -35.52 3.92 -77.47
N ASP A 263 -34.71 4.32 -76.50
CA ASP A 263 -34.61 5.71 -76.03
C ASP A 263 -34.06 6.63 -77.12
N ALA A 264 -33.02 6.20 -77.86
CA ALA A 264 -32.50 6.93 -79.00
C ALA A 264 -33.54 7.08 -80.14
N GLU A 265 -34.28 6.01 -80.45
CA GLU A 265 -35.34 6.03 -81.46
C GLU A 265 -36.51 6.94 -81.04
N TYR A 266 -36.93 6.88 -79.77
CA TYR A 266 -37.94 7.78 -79.21
C TYR A 266 -37.51 9.24 -79.30
N ASN A 267 -36.27 9.57 -78.91
CA ASN A 267 -35.74 10.92 -78.96
C ASN A 267 -35.64 11.45 -80.41
N ASP A 268 -35.23 10.62 -81.38
CA ASP A 268 -35.21 10.97 -82.81
C ASP A 268 -36.63 11.24 -83.37
N LEU A 269 -37.59 10.36 -83.07
CA LEU A 269 -38.98 10.54 -83.47
C LEU A 269 -39.61 11.78 -82.82
N SER A 270 -39.32 12.04 -81.54
CA SER A 270 -39.77 13.24 -80.84
C SER A 270 -39.21 14.51 -81.50
N SER A 271 -37.94 14.51 -81.90
CA SER A 271 -37.32 15.62 -82.64
C SER A 271 -37.99 15.84 -83.99
N LYS A 272 -38.18 14.77 -84.77
CA LYS A 272 -38.86 14.83 -86.08
C LYS A 272 -40.31 15.29 -85.96
N SER A 273 -41.02 14.85 -84.93
CA SER A 273 -42.38 15.30 -84.64
C SER A 273 -42.42 16.80 -84.36
N LEU A 274 -41.49 17.31 -83.55
CA LEU A 274 -41.38 18.74 -83.24
C LEU A 274 -41.07 19.57 -84.50
N GLU A 275 -40.16 19.11 -85.35
CA GLU A 275 -39.85 19.76 -86.64
C GLU A 275 -41.06 19.78 -87.59
N ALA A 276 -41.78 18.66 -87.69
CA ALA A 276 -42.99 18.58 -88.50
C ALA A 276 -44.08 19.54 -87.99
N GLU A 277 -44.23 19.66 -86.67
CA GLU A 277 -45.17 20.60 -86.05
C GLU A 277 -44.80 22.06 -86.35
N GLN A 278 -43.51 22.41 -86.34
CA GLN A 278 -43.04 23.73 -86.76
C GLN A 278 -43.33 24.00 -88.24
N GLN A 279 -43.10 23.03 -89.12
CA GLN A 279 -43.42 23.16 -90.55
C GLN A 279 -44.92 23.31 -90.81
N LEU A 280 -45.75 22.55 -90.09
CA LEU A 280 -47.21 22.68 -90.14
C LEU A 280 -47.63 24.10 -89.75
N LYS A 281 -47.06 24.65 -88.67
CA LYS A 281 -47.35 26.01 -88.20
C LYS A 281 -46.96 27.06 -89.24
N LEU A 282 -45.80 26.92 -89.87
CA LEU A 282 -45.38 27.79 -90.98
C LEU A 282 -46.33 27.70 -92.19
N ALA A 283 -46.76 26.49 -92.56
CA ALA A 283 -47.71 26.31 -93.66
C ALA A 283 -49.07 26.92 -93.33
N GLN A 284 -49.58 26.73 -92.12
CA GLN A 284 -50.82 27.37 -91.65
C GLN A 284 -50.74 28.90 -91.69
N MET A 285 -49.61 29.48 -91.27
CA MET A 285 -49.36 30.93 -91.39
C MET A 285 -49.35 31.39 -92.85
N LYS A 286 -48.74 30.64 -93.78
CA LYS A 286 -48.76 30.97 -95.21
C LYS A 286 -50.17 30.89 -95.79
N ILE A 287 -50.96 29.88 -95.41
CA ILE A 287 -52.35 29.72 -95.85
C ILE A 287 -53.23 30.87 -95.32
N SER A 288 -53.08 31.25 -94.04
CA SER A 288 -53.85 32.37 -93.48
C SER A 288 -53.48 33.69 -94.14
N ALA A 289 -52.19 33.93 -94.41
CA ALA A 289 -51.71 35.08 -95.17
C ALA A 289 -52.27 35.10 -96.61
N ALA A 290 -52.23 33.96 -97.31
CA ALA A 290 -52.78 33.82 -98.66
C ALA A 290 -54.31 34.03 -98.69
N ARG A 291 -55.05 33.49 -97.71
CA ARG A 291 -56.49 33.72 -97.56
C ARG A 291 -56.82 35.19 -97.30
N SER A 292 -56.04 35.86 -96.45
CA SER A 292 -56.17 37.30 -96.20
C SER A 292 -55.92 38.11 -97.49
N HIS A 293 -54.89 37.74 -98.25
CA HIS A 293 -54.59 38.37 -99.54
C HIS A 293 -55.69 38.15 -100.58
N LEU A 294 -56.20 36.91 -100.70
CA LEU A 294 -57.34 36.59 -101.58
C LEU A 294 -58.58 37.38 -101.18
N SER A 295 -58.89 37.48 -99.88
CA SER A 295 -60.01 38.27 -99.39
C SER A 295 -59.88 39.76 -99.76
N LYS A 296 -58.66 40.33 -99.68
CA LYS A 296 -58.38 41.70 -100.15
C LYS A 296 -58.62 41.84 -101.66
N LEU A 297 -58.02 40.96 -102.46
CA LEU A 297 -58.20 40.98 -103.92
C LEU A 297 -59.66 40.83 -104.32
N GLN A 298 -60.42 39.98 -103.63
CA GLN A 298 -61.83 39.77 -103.91
C GLN A 298 -62.67 41.00 -103.56
N LYS A 299 -62.36 41.67 -102.44
CA LYS A 299 -62.97 42.97 -102.12
C LYS A 299 -62.65 44.04 -103.17
N ASP A 300 -61.41 44.10 -103.66
CA ASP A 300 -61.04 45.03 -104.74
C ASP A 300 -61.77 44.71 -106.04
N LEU A 301 -61.89 43.43 -106.39
CA LEU A 301 -62.60 42.97 -107.59
C LEU A 301 -64.09 43.30 -107.49
N ASP A 302 -64.73 43.04 -106.35
CA ASP A 302 -66.12 43.41 -106.10
C ASP A 302 -66.31 44.93 -106.09
N ALA A 303 -65.39 45.71 -105.53
CA ALA A 303 -65.43 47.17 -105.61
C ALA A 303 -65.36 47.66 -107.07
N LYS A 304 -64.48 47.09 -107.89
CA LYS A 304 -64.38 47.40 -109.33
C LYS A 304 -65.62 46.94 -110.10
N ARG A 305 -66.16 45.76 -109.79
CA ARG A 305 -67.39 45.22 -110.40
C ARG A 305 -68.60 46.07 -110.05
N ASN A 306 -68.75 46.46 -108.79
CA ASN A 306 -69.81 47.35 -108.33
C ASN A 306 -69.70 48.73 -108.97
N HIS A 307 -68.47 49.26 -109.10
CA HIS A 307 -68.24 50.51 -109.83
C HIS A 307 -68.67 50.40 -111.30
N LEU A 308 -68.27 49.35 -112.00
CA LEU A 308 -68.67 49.08 -113.39
C LEU A 308 -70.19 48.92 -113.50
N ASN A 309 -70.80 48.10 -112.65
CA ASN A 309 -72.25 47.91 -112.62
C ASN A 309 -73.00 49.22 -112.31
N SER A 310 -72.51 50.06 -111.39
CA SER A 310 -73.13 51.37 -111.12
C SER A 310 -73.07 52.33 -112.31
N LYS A 311 -72.07 52.18 -113.18
CA LYS A 311 -71.94 52.97 -114.41
C LYS A 311 -72.72 52.36 -115.57
N LEU A 312 -72.87 51.04 -115.60
CA LEU A 312 -73.64 50.31 -116.60
C LEU A 312 -75.15 50.35 -116.35
N GLN A 313 -75.61 50.35 -115.10
CA GLN A 313 -77.04 50.32 -114.77
C GLN A 313 -77.87 51.48 -115.37
N PRO A 314 -77.36 52.73 -115.39
CA PRO A 314 -78.03 53.83 -116.08
C PRO A 314 -78.15 53.58 -117.59
N ILE A 315 -77.15 52.93 -118.18
CA ILE A 315 -77.07 52.67 -119.62
C ILE A 315 -77.99 51.52 -120.03
N THR A 316 -78.16 50.50 -119.17
CA THR A 316 -78.96 49.31 -119.51
C THR A 316 -80.47 49.50 -119.37
N LYS A 317 -80.93 50.57 -118.71
CA LYS A 317 -82.37 50.87 -118.55
C LYS A 317 -82.95 51.80 -119.62
N VAL A 318 -82.18 52.18 -120.64
CA VAL A 318 -82.61 53.13 -121.67
C VAL A 318 -82.50 52.46 -123.05
N SER A 319 -83.63 51.93 -123.54
CA SER A 319 -83.79 51.59 -124.95
C SER A 319 -84.18 52.86 -125.72
N VAL A 320 -83.21 53.52 -126.37
CA VAL A 320 -83.50 54.76 -127.13
C VAL A 320 -82.78 54.76 -128.48
N ASP A 321 -83.53 55.21 -129.49
CA ASP A 321 -83.20 55.34 -130.90
C ASP A 321 -82.04 56.33 -131.16
N ILE A 322 -81.19 55.99 -132.14
CA ILE A 322 -79.90 56.65 -132.47
C ILE A 322 -80.05 58.16 -132.71
N ASN A 323 -81.21 58.61 -133.18
CA ASN A 323 -81.45 60.01 -133.52
C ASN A 323 -81.61 60.93 -132.29
N THR A 324 -81.79 60.39 -131.08
CA THR A 324 -81.95 61.19 -129.85
C THR A 324 -80.63 61.42 -129.11
N TYR A 325 -79.58 60.69 -129.46
CA TYR A 325 -78.27 60.71 -128.78
C TYR A 325 -77.59 62.09 -128.77
N PRO A 326 -77.61 62.90 -129.85
CA PRO A 326 -76.96 64.21 -129.86
C PRO A 326 -77.56 65.18 -128.84
N LYS A 327 -78.88 65.08 -128.59
CA LYS A 327 -79.58 65.94 -127.65
C LYS A 327 -79.30 65.52 -126.20
N ILE A 328 -79.36 64.23 -125.92
CA ILE A 328 -79.04 63.68 -124.59
C ILE A 328 -77.56 63.94 -124.22
N LEU A 329 -76.65 63.83 -125.19
CA LEU A 329 -75.24 64.13 -124.98
C LEU A 329 -75.03 65.62 -124.66
N LYS A 330 -75.75 66.52 -125.34
CA LYS A 330 -75.66 67.96 -125.08
C LYS A 330 -76.24 68.33 -123.72
N ASP A 331 -77.39 67.77 -123.35
CA ASP A 331 -77.99 67.98 -122.03
C ASP A 331 -77.07 67.44 -120.91
N ALA A 332 -76.44 66.27 -121.11
CA ALA A 332 -75.48 65.71 -120.16
C ALA A 332 -74.15 66.49 -120.08
N MET A 333 -73.71 67.11 -121.18
CA MET A 333 -72.55 68.00 -121.20
C MET A 333 -72.84 69.31 -120.47
N ASP A 334 -74.04 69.89 -120.66
CA ASP A 334 -74.46 71.10 -119.95
C ASP A 334 -74.61 70.83 -118.44
N ASP A 335 -75.15 69.67 -118.05
CA ASP A 335 -75.25 69.27 -116.64
C ASP A 335 -73.87 69.02 -116.01
N ARG A 336 -72.93 68.42 -116.75
CA ARG A 336 -71.53 68.24 -116.33
C ARG A 336 -70.85 69.58 -116.12
N ASP A 337 -71.01 70.53 -117.04
CA ASP A 337 -70.35 71.84 -116.95
C ASP A 337 -70.95 72.67 -115.81
N LYS A 338 -72.25 72.53 -115.54
CA LYS A 338 -72.91 73.10 -114.36
C LYS A 338 -72.37 72.50 -113.05
N GLN A 339 -72.28 71.18 -112.93
CA GLN A 339 -71.69 70.51 -111.77
C GLN A 339 -70.20 70.84 -111.59
N THR A 340 -69.45 70.96 -112.67
CA THR A 340 -68.01 71.29 -112.64
C THR A 340 -67.78 72.71 -112.13
N ASN A 341 -68.62 73.66 -112.54
CA ASN A 341 -68.55 75.03 -112.01
C ASN A 341 -68.92 75.09 -110.52
N THR A 342 -69.96 74.37 -110.08
CA THR A 342 -70.34 74.33 -108.65
C THR A 342 -69.25 73.67 -107.79
N TYR A 343 -68.65 72.56 -108.28
CA TYR A 343 -67.55 71.89 -107.60
C TYR A 343 -66.30 72.77 -107.51
N ASN A 344 -65.95 73.47 -108.59
CA ASN A 344 -64.81 74.38 -108.58
C ASN A 344 -65.04 75.56 -107.63
N TYR A 345 -66.26 76.08 -107.54
CA TYR A 345 -66.62 77.12 -106.57
C TYR A 345 -66.52 76.61 -105.12
N ALA A 346 -67.09 75.44 -104.81
CA ALA A 346 -67.02 74.85 -103.48
C ALA A 346 -65.58 74.47 -103.07
N LYS A 347 -64.77 73.96 -104.01
CA LYS A 347 -63.36 73.65 -103.80
C LYS A 347 -62.54 74.91 -103.56
N GLY A 348 -62.79 75.99 -104.31
CA GLY A 348 -62.16 77.29 -104.09
C GLY A 348 -62.49 77.86 -102.71
N MET A 349 -63.77 77.79 -102.30
CA MET A 349 -64.21 78.22 -100.97
C MET A 349 -63.52 77.40 -99.86
N ARG A 350 -63.50 76.08 -99.98
CA ARG A 350 -62.87 75.21 -98.98
C ARG A 350 -61.35 75.45 -98.88
N GLN A 351 -60.64 75.64 -99.99
CA GLN A 351 -59.22 76.00 -99.97
C GLN A 351 -58.93 77.35 -99.29
N MET A 352 -59.86 78.31 -99.40
CA MET A 352 -59.72 79.62 -98.76
C MET A 352 -59.98 79.54 -97.24
N TYR A 353 -60.96 78.75 -96.79
CA TYR A 353 -61.38 78.74 -95.37
C TYR A 353 -60.75 77.63 -94.51
N GLU A 354 -60.35 76.50 -95.07
CA GLU A 354 -59.74 75.38 -94.33
C GLU A 354 -58.43 75.75 -93.58
N PRO A 355 -57.55 76.65 -94.10
CA PRO A 355 -56.40 77.12 -93.34
C PRO A 355 -56.80 77.86 -92.05
N PHE A 356 -57.89 78.64 -92.09
CA PHE A 356 -58.39 79.37 -90.92
C PHE A 356 -58.88 78.40 -89.85
N GLU A 357 -59.63 77.37 -90.22
CA GLU A 357 -60.08 76.35 -89.29
C GLU A 357 -58.90 75.60 -88.63
N LYS A 358 -57.89 75.20 -89.42
CA LYS A 358 -56.71 74.49 -88.89
C LYS A 358 -55.92 75.33 -87.90
N VAL A 359 -55.68 76.61 -88.19
CA VAL A 359 -54.96 77.50 -87.29
C VAL A 359 -55.76 77.72 -86.00
N ALA A 360 -57.08 77.90 -86.12
CA ALA A 360 -57.97 78.02 -84.97
C ALA A 360 -57.88 76.82 -84.02
N ARG A 361 -57.98 75.59 -84.55
CA ARG A 361 -57.93 74.34 -83.76
C ARG A 361 -56.56 74.00 -83.19
N GLN A 362 -55.48 74.41 -83.86
CA GLN A 362 -54.12 74.04 -83.43
C GLN A 362 -53.53 75.03 -82.45
N GLN A 363 -53.83 76.31 -82.62
CA GLN A 363 -53.24 77.38 -81.83
C GLN A 363 -54.24 78.00 -80.85
N HIS A 364 -55.49 77.53 -80.86
CA HIS A 364 -56.61 78.01 -80.04
C HIS A 364 -56.72 79.55 -80.11
N LYS A 365 -56.55 80.11 -81.31
CA LYS A 365 -56.61 81.56 -81.56
C LYS A 365 -57.18 81.90 -82.94
N CYS A 366 -57.77 83.08 -83.04
CA CYS A 366 -58.34 83.59 -84.28
C CYS A 366 -57.26 83.78 -85.35
N PRO A 367 -57.37 83.16 -86.53
CA PRO A 367 -56.32 83.25 -87.56
C PRO A 367 -56.22 84.64 -88.22
N CYS A 368 -57.21 85.52 -88.02
CA CYS A 368 -57.21 86.86 -88.61
C CYS A 368 -56.54 87.91 -87.71
N CYS A 369 -56.57 87.72 -86.39
CA CYS A 369 -56.11 88.73 -85.43
C CYS A 369 -55.27 88.16 -84.28
N ASP A 370 -54.98 86.86 -84.28
CA ASP A 370 -54.17 86.15 -83.30
C ASP A 370 -54.68 86.18 -81.84
N ARG A 371 -55.92 86.61 -81.62
CA ARG A 371 -56.58 86.56 -80.29
C ARG A 371 -56.87 85.13 -79.88
N ALA A 372 -56.44 84.71 -78.69
CA ALA A 372 -56.80 83.42 -78.12
C ALA A 372 -58.34 83.26 -78.01
N PHE A 373 -58.84 82.07 -78.34
CA PHE A 373 -60.25 81.71 -78.17
C PHE A 373 -60.52 81.29 -76.73
N THR A 374 -61.74 81.58 -76.27
CA THR A 374 -62.28 80.85 -75.12
C THR A 374 -62.88 79.51 -75.59
N PRO A 375 -62.98 78.49 -74.71
CA PRO A 375 -63.38 77.14 -75.11
C PRO A 375 -64.70 77.06 -75.88
N ASP A 376 -65.71 77.87 -75.52
CA ASP A 376 -67.02 77.89 -76.20
C ASP A 376 -66.99 78.69 -77.52
N GLU A 377 -66.09 79.68 -77.64
CA GLU A 377 -65.97 80.53 -78.83
C GLU A 377 -65.25 79.82 -79.99
N GLU A 378 -64.28 78.96 -79.68
CA GLU A 378 -63.57 78.17 -80.70
C GLU A 378 -64.53 77.27 -81.47
N ASP A 379 -65.38 76.54 -80.74
CA ASP A 379 -66.38 75.65 -81.34
C ASP A 379 -67.41 76.43 -82.17
N LEU A 380 -67.83 77.62 -81.71
CA LEU A 380 -68.71 78.49 -82.49
C LEU A 380 -68.03 79.02 -83.76
N PHE A 381 -66.75 79.40 -83.69
CA PHE A 381 -65.99 79.85 -84.86
C PHE A 381 -65.82 78.73 -85.87
N VAL A 382 -65.39 77.54 -85.44
CA VAL A 382 -65.24 76.39 -86.31
C VAL A 382 -66.58 76.02 -86.92
N LYS A 383 -67.66 75.96 -86.13
CA LYS A 383 -69.01 75.71 -86.64
C LYS A 383 -69.44 76.75 -87.68
N LYS A 384 -69.11 78.03 -87.49
CA LYS A 384 -69.42 79.09 -88.46
C LYS A 384 -68.65 78.92 -89.77
N VAL A 385 -67.36 78.59 -89.69
CA VAL A 385 -66.50 78.34 -90.85
C VAL A 385 -66.99 77.09 -91.59
N ASP A 386 -67.35 76.05 -90.87
CA ASP A 386 -67.85 74.80 -91.42
C ASP A 386 -69.25 74.99 -92.05
N ASP A 387 -70.14 75.76 -91.41
CA ASP A 387 -71.42 76.17 -92.00
C ASP A 387 -71.21 76.97 -93.30
N LEU A 388 -70.24 77.87 -93.37
CA LEU A 388 -69.94 78.65 -94.59
C LEU A 388 -69.40 77.77 -95.72
N VAL A 389 -68.63 76.73 -95.40
CA VAL A 389 -68.15 75.73 -96.35
C VAL A 389 -69.28 74.79 -96.78
N ASN A 390 -70.22 74.47 -95.89
CA ASN A 390 -71.30 73.51 -96.11
C ASN A 390 -72.57 74.12 -96.75
N ILE A 391 -72.85 75.42 -96.57
CA ILE A 391 -73.94 76.12 -97.26
C ILE A 391 -73.72 76.08 -98.79
N ALA A 392 -72.47 76.08 -99.26
CA ALA A 392 -72.16 75.94 -100.68
C ALA A 392 -72.37 74.52 -101.24
N THR A 393 -72.50 73.50 -100.38
CA THR A 393 -72.72 72.10 -100.81
C THR A 393 -74.17 71.62 -100.67
N PHE A 394 -75.05 72.38 -100.00
CA PHE A 394 -76.47 72.05 -99.83
C PHE A 394 -77.42 72.54 -100.97
N PHE A 395 -76.90 73.24 -101.98
CA PHE A 395 -77.62 73.57 -103.23
C PHE A 395 -77.13 72.72 -104.42
N VAL A 396 -76.89 71.43 -104.19
CA VAL A 396 -76.57 70.42 -105.21
C VAL A 396 -77.68 69.38 -105.29
#